data_AF-A0A3R9LZ71-F1
#
_entry.id   AF-A0A3R9LZ71-F1
#
_cell.length_a   1.000
_cell.length_b   1.000
_cell.length_c   1.000
_cell.angle_alpha   90.00
_cell.angle_beta   90.00
_cell.angle_gamma   90.00
#
_symmetry.space_group_name_H-M   'P 1'
#
loop_
_entity.id
_entity.type
_entity.pdbx_description
1 polymer ?
#
loop_
_entity_poly.entity_id
_entity_poly.type
_entity_poly.pdbx_seq_one_letter_code
_entity_poly.pdbx_strand_id
1 'polypeptide(L)'
;MLQKFKRLFSKKSQKSQERESILPRNRFADLDFERVLKSGTRCCVDEDGHYVEDGKITLFEFSIDFAEFEFIGDFKIEEEDQFKQLLARLNSFDNAIQSHLESELQQPIPQFAKNLGYTQKRWEKTFYFHPWIFSFDENPPNLRYVADYVNDEFTVYFAKKHGRWQAYWDAECQKEIEES
;
A
#
# COMPACT_ATOMS: atom_id res chain seq x y z
N MET A 1 -39.75 20.29 21.74
CA MET A 1 -38.78 19.46 21.01
C MET A 1 -37.42 20.12 21.02
N LEU A 2 -36.44 19.35 21.51
CA LEU A 2 -34.99 19.52 21.65
C LEU A 2 -34.36 20.93 21.64
N GLN A 3 -33.96 21.33 22.85
CA GLN A 3 -32.95 22.35 23.11
C GLN A 3 -31.57 21.90 22.59
N LYS A 4 -30.90 22.80 21.89
CA LYS A 4 -29.52 22.68 21.41
C LYS A 4 -28.57 22.61 22.61
N PHE A 5 -28.01 21.44 22.89
CA PHE A 5 -26.87 21.31 23.79
C PHE A 5 -25.62 21.88 23.10
N LYS A 6 -25.24 23.10 23.50
CA LYS A 6 -23.86 23.57 23.43
C LYS A 6 -23.01 22.64 24.28
N ARG A 7 -22.11 21.87 23.68
CA ARG A 7 -20.98 21.27 24.40
C ARG A 7 -19.74 22.09 24.10
N LEU A 8 -19.20 22.66 25.17
CA LEU A 8 -18.07 23.57 25.21
C LEU A 8 -16.81 22.90 24.67
N PHE A 9 -16.25 23.41 23.56
CA PHE A 9 -14.84 23.21 23.25
C PHE A 9 -14.04 24.16 24.15
N SER A 10 -13.68 23.66 25.33
CA SER A 10 -12.66 24.28 26.17
C SER A 10 -11.32 24.27 25.43
N LYS A 11 -10.75 25.45 25.22
CA LYS A 11 -9.35 25.62 24.79
C LYS A 11 -8.43 24.98 25.82
N LYS A 12 -7.85 23.82 25.50
CA LYS A 12 -6.56 23.43 26.05
C LYS A 12 -5.49 23.93 25.09
N SER A 13 -4.75 24.94 25.53
CA SER A 13 -3.42 25.26 25.01
C SER A 13 -2.51 24.05 25.32
N GLN A 14 -2.36 23.13 24.37
CA GLN A 14 -1.31 22.13 24.40
C GLN A 14 -0.13 22.62 23.56
N LYS A 15 0.99 22.80 24.26
CA LYS A 15 2.34 22.94 23.73
C LYS A 15 2.61 21.82 22.71
N SER A 16 3.23 22.17 21.58
CA SER A 16 3.74 21.26 20.53
C SER A 16 2.81 20.09 20.22
N GLN A 17 1.72 20.34 19.49
CA GLN A 17 1.03 19.26 18.79
C GLN A 17 1.99 18.73 17.71
N GLU A 18 2.65 17.61 17.98
CA GLU A 18 2.98 16.67 16.91
C GLU A 18 1.69 16.51 16.09
N ARG A 19 1.73 16.98 14.84
CA ARG A 19 0.62 16.86 13.92
C ARG A 19 0.36 15.36 13.79
N GLU A 20 -0.84 14.89 14.14
CA GLU A 20 -1.22 13.51 13.86
C GLU A 20 -0.90 13.22 12.39
N SER A 21 -0.20 12.10 12.16
CA SER A 21 0.18 11.58 10.84
C SER A 21 -1.04 11.67 9.91
N ILE A 22 -0.88 12.37 8.78
CA ILE A 22 -1.99 12.58 7.86
C ILE A 22 -2.15 11.43 6.87
N LEU A 23 -1.10 10.60 6.74
CA LEU A 23 -1.09 9.43 5.89
C LEU A 23 -1.54 8.18 6.68
N PRO A 24 -2.20 7.21 6.01
CA PRO A 24 -2.78 6.05 6.68
C PRO A 24 -1.70 5.16 7.31
N ARG A 25 -2.09 4.43 8.37
CA ARG A 25 -1.23 3.47 9.07
C ARG A 25 -1.94 2.14 9.22
N ASN A 26 -1.19 1.04 9.14
CA ASN A 26 -1.70 -0.32 9.35
C ASN A 26 -2.89 -0.69 8.45
N ARG A 27 -2.86 -0.30 7.17
CA ARG A 27 -3.98 -0.50 6.23
C ARG A 27 -4.38 -1.97 6.03
N PHE A 28 -3.44 -2.89 6.22
CA PHE A 28 -3.68 -4.32 6.08
C PHE A 28 -3.95 -5.01 7.41
N ALA A 29 -4.13 -4.29 8.53
CA ALA A 29 -4.31 -4.90 9.86
C ALA A 29 -5.57 -5.75 9.97
N ASP A 30 -6.64 -5.34 9.30
CA ASP A 30 -7.93 -6.05 9.31
C ASP A 30 -8.06 -7.09 8.18
N LEU A 31 -6.96 -7.37 7.49
CA LEU A 31 -6.92 -8.36 6.41
C LEU A 31 -7.05 -9.79 6.98
N ASP A 32 -8.25 -10.35 6.95
CA ASP A 32 -8.48 -11.76 7.28
C ASP A 32 -8.01 -12.66 6.13
N PHE A 33 -6.71 -12.95 6.10
CA PHE A 33 -6.11 -13.70 5.00
C PHE A 33 -6.61 -15.14 4.90
N GLU A 34 -6.97 -15.78 6.02
CA GLU A 34 -7.56 -17.12 5.99
C GLU A 34 -8.90 -17.11 5.25
N ARG A 35 -9.71 -16.07 5.46
CA ARG A 35 -10.95 -15.88 4.71
C ARG A 35 -10.68 -15.60 3.23
N VAL A 36 -9.70 -14.75 2.93
CA VAL A 36 -9.29 -14.43 1.55
C VAL A 36 -8.92 -15.70 0.79
N LEU A 37 -8.05 -16.55 1.35
CA LEU A 37 -7.64 -17.82 0.77
C LEU A 37 -8.79 -18.80 0.50
N LYS A 38 -9.85 -18.73 1.31
CA LYS A 38 -11.06 -19.55 1.16
C LYS A 38 -11.99 -19.02 0.06
N SER A 39 -12.04 -17.71 -0.16
CA SER A 39 -12.97 -17.08 -1.10
C SER A 39 -12.36 -16.69 -2.45
N GLY A 40 -11.03 -16.65 -2.58
CA GLY A 40 -10.37 -16.27 -3.82
C GLY A 40 -10.53 -17.31 -4.94
N THR A 41 -10.27 -16.86 -6.15
CA THR A 41 -10.41 -17.62 -7.38
C THR A 41 -9.15 -18.45 -7.63
N ARG A 42 -9.32 -19.67 -8.11
CA ARG A 42 -8.22 -20.52 -8.58
C ARG A 42 -8.36 -20.68 -10.08
N CYS A 43 -7.32 -20.30 -10.80
CA CYS A 43 -7.29 -20.26 -12.25
C CYS A 43 -6.18 -21.17 -12.78
N CYS A 44 -6.47 -21.97 -13.80
CA CYS A 44 -5.45 -22.71 -14.53
C CYS A 44 -4.83 -21.81 -15.60
N VAL A 45 -3.50 -21.79 -15.67
CA VAL A 45 -2.76 -21.03 -16.68
C VAL A 45 -1.69 -21.90 -17.36
N ASP A 46 -1.30 -21.50 -18.57
CA ASP A 46 -0.15 -22.07 -19.28
C ASP A 46 1.19 -21.49 -18.76
N GLU A 47 2.30 -21.91 -19.35
CA GLU A 47 3.65 -21.47 -18.96
C GLU A 47 3.90 -19.98 -19.23
N ASP A 48 3.10 -19.37 -20.11
CA ASP A 48 3.16 -17.94 -20.47
C ASP A 48 2.18 -17.10 -19.62
N GLY A 49 1.44 -17.72 -18.69
CA GLY A 49 0.49 -17.04 -17.80
C GLY A 49 -0.90 -16.82 -18.42
N HIS A 50 -1.21 -17.39 -19.58
CA HIS A 50 -2.54 -17.27 -20.19
C HIS A 50 -3.54 -18.24 -19.54
N TYR A 51 -4.75 -17.75 -19.27
CA TYR A 51 -5.85 -18.59 -18.78
C TYR A 51 -6.25 -19.66 -19.80
N VAL A 52 -6.12 -20.93 -19.40
CA VAL A 52 -6.47 -22.09 -20.22
C VAL A 52 -7.09 -23.18 -19.34
N GLU A 53 -8.09 -23.89 -19.88
CA GLU A 53 -8.85 -24.89 -19.12
C GLU A 53 -7.97 -26.03 -18.57
N ASP A 54 -7.02 -26.51 -19.37
CA ASP A 54 -6.09 -27.60 -19.04
C ASP A 54 -4.68 -27.10 -18.64
N GLY A 55 -4.60 -25.88 -18.09
CA GLY A 55 -3.34 -25.29 -17.62
C GLY A 55 -2.66 -26.13 -16.54
N LYS A 56 -1.32 -26.20 -16.59
CA LYS A 56 -0.53 -26.98 -15.61
C LYS A 56 -0.20 -26.20 -14.35
N ILE A 57 -0.24 -24.86 -14.43
CA ILE A 57 0.03 -23.97 -13.31
C ILE A 57 -1.32 -23.52 -12.75
N THR A 58 -1.44 -23.49 -11.43
CA THR A 58 -2.63 -22.94 -10.77
C THR A 58 -2.27 -21.62 -10.09
N LEU A 59 -2.86 -20.53 -10.58
CA LEU A 59 -2.83 -19.23 -9.93
C LEU A 59 -3.97 -19.11 -8.94
N PHE A 60 -3.68 -18.47 -7.81
CA PHE A 60 -4.67 -17.98 -6.87
C PHE A 60 -4.77 -16.47 -7.03
N GLU A 61 -6.00 -15.96 -7.18
CA GLU A 61 -6.29 -14.55 -7.33
C GLU A 61 -7.34 -14.11 -6.31
N PHE A 62 -7.17 -12.92 -5.74
CA PHE A 62 -8.15 -12.32 -4.87
C PHE A 62 -8.28 -10.82 -5.10
N SER A 63 -9.46 -10.31 -4.76
CA SER A 63 -9.74 -8.89 -4.63
C SER A 63 -10.41 -8.63 -3.30
N ILE A 64 -10.02 -7.53 -2.65
CA ILE A 64 -10.52 -7.09 -1.35
C ILE A 64 -10.88 -5.62 -1.46
N ASP A 65 -12.15 -5.34 -1.21
CA ASP A 65 -12.68 -3.99 -1.18
C ASP A 65 -12.33 -3.33 0.16
N PHE A 66 -11.39 -2.39 0.12
CA PHE A 66 -11.21 -1.41 1.19
C PHE A 66 -12.11 -0.22 0.89
N ALA A 67 -12.70 0.41 1.90
CA ALA A 67 -13.69 1.48 1.73
C ALA A 67 -13.28 2.61 0.76
N GLU A 68 -11.97 2.81 0.54
CA GLU A 68 -11.40 3.83 -0.34
C GLU A 68 -10.72 3.26 -1.61
N PHE A 69 -10.39 1.96 -1.67
CA PHE A 69 -9.65 1.34 -2.79
C PHE A 69 -9.88 -0.17 -2.90
N GLU A 70 -9.68 -0.73 -4.08
CA GLU A 70 -9.65 -2.19 -4.29
C GLU A 70 -8.20 -2.70 -4.22
N PHE A 71 -7.95 -3.71 -3.40
CA PHE A 71 -6.65 -4.38 -3.31
C PHE A 71 -6.71 -5.74 -3.97
N ILE A 72 -5.90 -5.91 -5.00
CA ILE A 72 -5.84 -7.13 -5.82
C ILE A 72 -4.51 -7.82 -5.54
N GLY A 73 -4.53 -9.14 -5.43
CA GLY A 73 -3.30 -9.92 -5.37
C GLY A 73 -3.40 -11.28 -6.03
N ASP A 74 -2.27 -11.74 -6.52
CA ASP A 74 -2.11 -13.00 -7.25
C ASP A 74 -0.80 -13.72 -6.85
N PHE A 75 -0.85 -15.05 -6.82
CA PHE A 75 0.33 -15.90 -6.62
C PHE A 75 0.10 -17.32 -7.15
N LYS A 76 1.16 -18.03 -7.54
CA LYS A 76 1.07 -19.47 -7.86
C LYS A 76 0.84 -20.27 -6.59
N ILE A 77 -0.05 -21.26 -6.58
CA ILE A 77 -0.38 -22.03 -5.35
C ILE A 77 0.86 -22.66 -4.70
N GLU A 78 1.86 -23.09 -5.49
CA GLU A 78 3.14 -23.59 -4.95
C GLU A 78 3.93 -22.56 -4.13
N GLU A 79 3.63 -21.26 -4.27
CA GLU A 79 4.27 -20.14 -3.58
C GLU A 79 3.46 -19.63 -2.38
N GLU A 80 2.34 -20.26 -2.04
CA GLU A 80 1.40 -19.81 -1.00
C GLU A 80 2.10 -19.49 0.34
N ASP A 81 3.04 -20.34 0.77
CA ASP A 81 3.78 -20.12 2.02
C ASP A 81 4.71 -18.90 1.95
N GLN A 82 5.30 -18.62 0.79
CA GLN A 82 6.13 -17.44 0.60
C GLN A 82 5.29 -16.17 0.57
N PHE A 83 4.15 -16.23 -0.12
CA PHE A 83 3.16 -15.16 -0.18
C PHE A 83 2.61 -14.81 1.21
N LYS A 84 2.23 -15.82 2.02
CA LYS A 84 1.83 -15.65 3.43
C LYS A 84 2.87 -14.90 4.25
N GLN A 85 4.15 -15.27 4.11
CA GLN A 85 5.23 -14.60 4.83
C GLN A 85 5.38 -13.13 4.43
N LEU A 86 5.17 -12.82 3.14
CA LEU A 86 5.24 -11.45 2.65
C LEU A 86 4.02 -10.63 3.11
N LEU A 87 2.81 -11.18 3.02
CA LEU A 87 1.60 -10.54 3.54
C LEU A 87 1.68 -10.16 5.02
N ALA A 88 2.22 -11.05 5.85
CA ALA A 88 2.43 -10.79 7.28
C ALA A 88 3.34 -9.57 7.54
N ARG A 89 4.11 -9.13 6.55
CA ARG A 89 5.03 -8.00 6.62
C ARG A 89 4.48 -6.73 5.96
N LEU A 90 3.39 -6.80 5.18
CA LEU A 90 2.89 -5.67 4.40
C LEU A 90 2.58 -4.44 5.24
N ASN A 91 2.00 -4.59 6.44
CA ASN A 91 1.77 -3.43 7.31
C ASN A 91 3.06 -2.71 7.70
N SER A 92 4.13 -3.47 7.94
CA SER A 92 5.42 -2.90 8.33
C SER A 92 6.04 -2.13 7.16
N PHE A 93 6.03 -2.73 5.96
CA PHE A 93 6.51 -2.06 4.74
C PHE A 93 5.66 -0.84 4.37
N ASP A 94 4.34 -0.97 4.41
CA ASP A 94 3.42 0.14 4.14
C ASP A 94 3.64 1.28 5.10
N ASN A 95 3.79 1.01 6.40
CA ASN A 95 4.12 2.04 7.37
C ASN A 95 5.48 2.70 7.06
N ALA A 96 6.51 1.96 6.67
CA ALA A 96 7.79 2.55 6.27
C ALA A 96 7.64 3.48 5.05
N ILE A 97 6.88 3.04 4.03
CA ILE A 97 6.56 3.83 2.82
C ILE A 97 5.81 5.10 3.20
N GLN A 98 4.75 5.01 4.00
CA GLN A 98 3.97 6.18 4.42
C GLN A 98 4.82 7.13 5.27
N SER A 99 5.73 6.64 6.11
CA SER A 99 6.68 7.49 6.85
C SER A 99 7.64 8.23 5.92
N HIS A 100 8.13 7.57 4.87
CA HIS A 100 8.95 8.20 3.84
C HIS A 100 8.19 9.32 3.13
N LEU A 101 6.96 9.04 2.67
CA LEU A 101 6.10 10.02 2.02
C LEU A 101 5.76 11.21 2.93
N GLU A 102 5.56 10.98 4.23
CA GLU A 102 5.36 12.07 5.20
C GLU A 102 6.59 12.96 5.36
N SER A 103 7.79 12.37 5.32
CA SER A 103 9.06 13.12 5.35
C SER A 103 9.22 13.99 4.11
N GLU A 104 8.93 13.44 2.93
CA GLU A 104 8.92 14.18 1.66
C GLU A 104 7.88 15.31 1.69
N LEU A 105 6.72 15.08 2.28
CA LEU A 105 5.69 16.09 2.44
C LEU A 105 6.11 17.26 3.35
N GLN A 106 6.98 17.03 4.34
CA GLN A 106 7.54 18.11 5.17
C GLN A 106 8.51 19.00 4.41
N GLN A 107 9.01 18.56 3.24
CA GLN A 107 9.88 19.40 2.42
C GLN A 107 9.10 20.59 1.84
N PRO A 108 9.77 21.73 1.59
CA PRO A 108 9.13 22.89 0.98
C PRO A 108 8.52 22.53 -0.37
N ILE A 109 7.28 23.00 -0.63
CA ILE A 109 6.61 22.81 -1.94
C ILE A 109 7.57 23.25 -3.07
N PRO A 110 7.87 22.36 -4.04
CA PRO A 110 8.75 22.67 -5.15
C PRO A 110 8.29 23.88 -5.96
N GLN A 111 9.23 24.63 -6.55
CA GLN A 111 8.90 25.86 -7.28
C GLN A 111 7.97 25.62 -8.47
N PHE A 112 8.10 24.48 -9.17
CA PHE A 112 7.19 24.15 -10.27
C PHE A 112 5.74 24.00 -9.79
N ALA A 113 5.51 23.34 -8.65
CA ALA A 113 4.18 23.16 -8.08
C ALA A 113 3.60 24.50 -7.58
N LYS A 114 4.45 25.36 -7.01
CA LYS A 114 4.07 26.75 -6.67
C LYS A 114 3.65 27.54 -7.90
N ASN A 115 4.38 27.42 -9.01
CA ASN A 115 4.05 28.10 -10.27
C ASN A 115 2.71 27.61 -10.84
N LEU A 116 2.32 26.36 -10.57
CA LEU A 116 1.01 25.78 -10.89
C LEU A 116 -0.09 26.16 -9.88
N GLY A 117 0.21 27.03 -8.90
CA GLY A 117 -0.75 27.50 -7.91
C GLY A 117 -1.08 26.49 -6.80
N TYR A 118 -0.20 25.52 -6.53
CA TYR A 118 -0.43 24.56 -5.45
C TYR A 118 -0.35 25.26 -4.09
N THR A 119 -1.44 25.12 -3.31
CA THR A 119 -1.46 25.45 -1.89
C THR A 119 -0.90 24.27 -1.08
N GLN A 120 -0.55 24.48 0.19
CA GLN A 120 -0.12 23.38 1.08
C GLN A 120 -1.15 22.25 1.12
N LYS A 121 -2.43 22.56 1.24
CA LYS A 121 -3.51 21.56 1.26
C LYS A 121 -3.61 20.78 -0.06
N ARG A 122 -3.31 21.42 -1.19
CA ARG A 122 -3.29 20.75 -2.50
C ARG A 122 -2.02 19.90 -2.66
N TRP A 123 -0.91 20.34 -2.11
CA TRP A 123 0.35 19.59 -2.07
C TRP A 123 0.24 18.35 -1.20
N GLU A 124 -0.33 18.45 0.00
CA GLU A 124 -0.63 17.29 0.86
C GLU A 124 -1.41 16.21 0.12
N LYS A 125 -2.33 16.62 -0.76
CA LYS A 125 -3.13 15.68 -1.53
C LYS A 125 -2.35 14.83 -2.54
N THR A 126 -1.17 15.26 -2.97
CA THR A 126 -0.35 14.51 -3.94
C THR A 126 0.38 13.33 -3.30
N PHE A 127 0.32 13.17 -1.98
CA PHE A 127 0.98 12.10 -1.23
C PHE A 127 0.00 11.01 -0.75
N TYR A 128 -1.29 11.11 -1.07
CA TYR A 128 -2.24 10.03 -0.81
C TYR A 128 -2.17 8.99 -1.90
N PHE A 129 -1.44 7.92 -1.62
CA PHE A 129 -1.30 6.75 -2.49
C PHE A 129 -1.91 5.53 -1.82
N HIS A 130 -2.69 4.75 -2.58
CA HIS A 130 -3.27 3.48 -2.12
C HIS A 130 -2.61 2.28 -2.76
N PRO A 131 -2.41 1.19 -2.00
CA PRO A 131 -1.96 -0.07 -2.57
C PRO A 131 -3.05 -0.59 -3.50
N TRP A 132 -2.66 -1.02 -4.70
CA TRP A 132 -3.60 -1.43 -5.72
C TRP A 132 -3.41 -2.88 -6.13
N ILE A 133 -2.26 -3.21 -6.71
CA ILE A 133 -1.98 -4.54 -7.26
C ILE A 133 -0.72 -5.08 -6.59
N PHE A 134 -0.85 -6.23 -5.93
CA PHE A 134 0.24 -7.00 -5.37
C PHE A 134 0.48 -8.26 -6.20
N SER A 135 1.39 -8.18 -7.16
CA SER A 135 1.72 -9.33 -8.02
C SER A 135 2.91 -10.09 -7.47
N PHE A 136 2.69 -11.38 -7.21
CA PHE A 136 3.75 -12.31 -6.82
C PHE A 136 4.27 -13.13 -8.00
N ASP A 137 3.56 -13.13 -9.14
CA ASP A 137 4.03 -13.75 -10.38
C ASP A 137 5.20 -12.99 -11.01
N GLU A 138 5.24 -11.67 -10.81
CA GLU A 138 6.37 -10.83 -11.19
C GLU A 138 7.65 -11.18 -10.41
N ASN A 139 8.81 -11.00 -11.04
CA ASN A 139 10.10 -11.28 -10.43
C ASN A 139 11.04 -10.06 -10.47
N PRO A 140 11.26 -9.37 -9.34
CA PRO A 140 10.76 -9.68 -8.00
C PRO A 140 9.26 -9.35 -7.81
N PRO A 141 8.57 -10.02 -6.85
CA PRO A 141 7.21 -9.66 -6.45
C PRO A 141 7.09 -8.17 -6.14
N ASN A 142 5.97 -7.56 -6.46
CA ASN A 142 5.83 -6.11 -6.32
C ASN A 142 4.41 -5.65 -5.97
N LEU A 143 4.34 -4.51 -5.29
CA LEU A 143 3.12 -3.81 -4.91
C LEU A 143 3.10 -2.43 -5.56
N ARG A 144 2.11 -2.20 -6.42
CA ARG A 144 1.83 -0.91 -7.03
C ARG A 144 0.97 -0.04 -6.13
N TYR A 145 1.33 1.24 -6.09
CA TYR A 145 0.64 2.30 -5.38
C TYR A 145 0.15 3.36 -6.36
N VAL A 146 -1.12 3.77 -6.25
CA VAL A 146 -1.73 4.76 -7.16
C VAL A 146 -2.23 5.96 -6.36
N ALA A 147 -2.03 7.17 -6.88
CA ALA A 147 -2.46 8.39 -6.23
C ALA A 147 -3.96 8.68 -6.43
N ASP A 148 -4.60 9.24 -5.40
CA ASP A 148 -6.02 9.64 -5.44
C ASP A 148 -6.30 10.88 -6.30
N TYR A 149 -5.37 11.84 -6.28
CA TYR A 149 -5.64 13.22 -6.69
C TYR A 149 -4.81 13.69 -7.89
N VAL A 150 -3.85 12.88 -8.31
CA VAL A 150 -2.94 13.16 -9.41
C VAL A 150 -2.76 11.89 -10.24
N ASN A 151 -2.43 12.06 -11.52
CA ASN A 151 -2.10 10.93 -12.38
C ASN A 151 -0.65 10.51 -12.10
N ASP A 152 -0.45 9.86 -10.96
CA ASP A 152 0.86 9.43 -10.47
C ASP A 152 0.75 8.07 -9.77
N GLU A 153 1.86 7.33 -9.79
CA GLU A 153 1.98 6.00 -9.23
C GLU A 153 3.43 5.63 -8.99
N PHE A 154 3.64 4.67 -8.10
CA PHE A 154 4.95 4.05 -7.91
C PHE A 154 4.79 2.57 -7.57
N THR A 155 5.90 1.83 -7.68
CA THR A 155 5.94 0.41 -7.40
C THR A 155 7.02 0.12 -6.37
N VAL A 156 6.70 -0.74 -5.42
CA VAL A 156 7.65 -1.27 -4.43
C VAL A 156 7.87 -2.74 -4.70
N TYR A 157 9.13 -3.17 -4.65
CA TYR A 157 9.55 -4.52 -4.97
C TYR A 157 9.96 -5.25 -3.70
N PHE A 158 9.80 -6.58 -3.68
CA PHE A 158 10.09 -7.40 -2.53
C PHE A 158 11.08 -8.50 -2.85
N ALA A 159 12.12 -8.60 -2.04
CA ALA A 159 13.10 -9.68 -2.15
C ALA A 159 13.52 -10.17 -0.77
N LYS A 160 14.00 -11.41 -0.72
CA LYS A 160 14.56 -11.99 0.51
C LYS A 160 16.04 -11.64 0.64
N LYS A 161 16.40 -10.97 1.74
CA LYS A 161 17.79 -10.73 2.17
C LYS A 161 18.04 -11.50 3.46
N HIS A 162 19.00 -12.44 3.44
CA HIS A 162 19.26 -13.36 4.56
C HIS A 162 18.00 -14.12 5.04
N GLY A 163 17.15 -14.55 4.11
CA GLY A 163 15.93 -15.30 4.40
C GLY A 163 14.75 -14.46 4.93
N ARG A 164 14.90 -13.13 5.05
CA ARG A 164 13.83 -12.22 5.46
C ARG A 164 13.38 -11.35 4.30
N TRP A 165 12.07 -11.15 4.18
CA TRP A 165 11.52 -10.19 3.23
C TRP A 165 11.96 -8.77 3.56
N GLN A 166 12.39 -8.06 2.53
CA GLN A 166 12.67 -6.63 2.51
C GLN A 166 11.89 -5.98 1.37
N ALA A 167 11.62 -4.68 1.51
CA ALA A 167 10.99 -3.87 0.47
C ALA A 167 12.03 -2.94 -0.18
N TYR A 168 11.85 -2.64 -1.46
CA TYR A 168 12.78 -1.87 -2.27
C TYR A 168 12.06 -0.88 -3.18
N TRP A 169 12.69 0.28 -3.42
CA TRP A 169 12.18 1.31 -4.33
C TRP A 169 12.48 1.02 -5.82
N ASP A 170 13.29 -0.01 -6.12
CA ASP A 170 13.69 -0.37 -7.48
C ASP A 170 13.64 -1.89 -7.70
N ALA A 171 13.45 -2.28 -8.97
CA ALA A 171 13.30 -3.67 -9.38
C ALA A 171 14.60 -4.47 -9.22
N GLU A 172 15.75 -3.80 -9.29
CA GLU A 172 17.06 -4.41 -9.05
C GLU A 172 17.33 -4.70 -7.57
N CYS A 173 16.41 -4.31 -6.67
CA CYS A 173 16.48 -4.49 -5.22
C CYS A 173 17.75 -3.88 -4.60
N GLN A 174 18.15 -2.68 -5.04
CA GLN A 174 19.35 -1.97 -4.57
C GLN A 174 19.04 -0.87 -3.54
N LYS A 175 17.88 -0.22 -3.62
CA LYS A 175 17.44 0.84 -2.70
C LYS A 175 16.39 0.29 -1.74
N GLU A 176 16.88 -0.27 -0.64
CA GLU A 176 16.05 -0.83 0.44
C GLU A 176 15.21 0.27 1.11
N ILE A 177 13.96 -0.07 1.46
CA ILE A 177 13.08 0.76 2.28
C ILE A 177 13.34 0.40 3.73
N GLU A 178 13.92 1.34 4.48
CA GLU A 178 14.22 1.13 5.90
C GLU A 178 12.94 1.14 6.75
N GLU A 179 12.67 0.02 7.41
CA GLU A 179 11.62 -0.07 8.42
C GLU A 179 12.07 0.65 9.71
N SER A 180 11.19 1.48 10.28
CA SER A 180 11.46 2.29 11.50
C SER A 180 11.24 1.52 12.80
#